data_AF-A0A432WEZ1-F1
#
_entry.id   AF-A0A432WEZ1-F1
#
_cell.length_a   1.000
_cell.length_b   1.000
_cell.length_c   1.000
_cell.angle_alpha   90.00
_cell.angle_beta   90.00
_cell.angle_gamma   90.00
#
_symmetry.space_group_name_H-M   'P 1'
#
loop_
_entity.id
_entity.type
_entity.pdbx_description
1 polymer ?
#
loop_
_entity_poly.entity_id
_entity_poly.type
_entity_poly.pdbx_seq_one_letter_code
_entity_poly.pdbx_strand_id
1 'polypeptide(L)' 'MNEIFGAILFTVFVASAGLGIASIVCAVLPSTVTENEQERARDKVEYVFFGAAGVIIALVMVLAMVFNAS' A
#
# COMPACT_ATOMS: atom_id res chain seq x y z
N MET A 1 -17.48 -17.23 -13.42
CA MET A 1 -16.03 -16.87 -13.33
C MET A 1 -15.81 -15.39 -13.04
N ASN A 2 -16.65 -14.47 -13.56
CA ASN A 2 -16.44 -13.03 -13.36
C ASN A 2 -16.53 -12.58 -11.88
N GLU A 3 -17.45 -13.14 -11.09
CA GLU A 3 -17.63 -12.74 -9.68
C GLU A 3 -16.48 -13.14 -8.76
N ILE A 4 -15.92 -14.35 -8.93
CA ILE A 4 -14.76 -14.80 -8.15
C ILE A 4 -13.52 -13.97 -8.50
N PHE A 5 -13.32 -13.67 -9.79
CA PHE A 5 -12.20 -12.85 -10.23
C PHE A 5 -12.32 -11.41 -9.70
N GLY A 6 -13.52 -10.83 -9.72
CA GLY A 6 -13.82 -9.54 -9.08
C GLY A 6 -13.55 -9.54 -7.58
N ALA A 7 -13.94 -10.60 -6.86
CA ALA A 7 -13.68 -10.72 -5.42
C ALA A 7 -12.18 -10.77 -5.08
N ILE A 8 -11.38 -11.46 -5.91
CA ILE A 8 -9.92 -11.51 -5.75
C ILE A 8 -9.30 -10.13 -6.00
N LEU A 9 -9.68 -9.45 -7.09
CA LEU A 9 -9.21 -8.10 -7.40
C LEU A 9 -9.55 -7.10 -6.28
N PHE A 10 -10.76 -7.21 -5.71
CA PHE A 10 -11.18 -6.39 -4.57
C PHE A 10 -10.33 -6.66 -3.33
N THR A 11 -10.08 -7.94 -3.03
CA THR A 11 -9.29 -8.33 -1.85
C THR A 11 -7.85 -7.81 -1.98
N VAL A 12 -7.25 -7.92 -3.17
CA VAL A 12 -5.89 -7.41 -3.41
C VAL A 12 -5.87 -5.88 -3.39
N PHE A 13 -6.91 -5.22 -3.90
CA PHE A 13 -7.09 -3.78 -3.77
C PHE A 13 -7.13 -3.34 -2.30
N VAL A 14 -7.97 -3.96 -1.47
CA VAL A 14 -8.10 -3.62 -0.05
C VAL A 14 -6.80 -3.92 0.71
N ALA A 15 -6.14 -5.04 0.43
CA ALA A 15 -4.88 -5.40 1.08
C ALA A 15 -3.75 -4.42 0.72
N SER A 16 -3.60 -4.06 -0.56
CA SER A 16 -2.56 -3.12 -1.02
C SER A 16 -2.83 -1.69 -0.58
N ALA A 17 -4.09 -1.24 -0.62
CA ALA A 17 -4.49 0.06 -0.09
C ALA A 17 -4.29 0.14 1.43
N GLY A 18 -4.66 -0.90 2.18
CA GLY A 18 -4.44 -0.97 3.62
C GLY A 18 -2.96 -0.92 4.00
N LEU A 19 -2.12 -1.73 3.33
CA LEU A 19 -0.66 -1.72 3.54
C LEU A 19 -0.02 -0.39 3.10
N GLY A 20 -0.47 0.20 1.99
CA GLY A 20 0.01 1.48 1.51
C GLY A 20 -0.31 2.63 2.46
N ILE A 21 -1.55 2.70 2.95
CA ILE A 21 -1.96 3.72 3.92
C ILE A 21 -1.24 3.50 5.26
N ALA A 22 -1.17 2.26 5.76
CA ALA A 22 -0.49 1.94 7.01
C ALA A 22 1.00 2.34 6.98
N SER A 23 1.70 2.06 5.87
CA SER A 23 3.11 2.46 5.72
C SER A 23 3.27 3.98 5.60
N ILE A 24 2.37 4.70 4.92
CA ILE A 24 2.37 6.17 4.93
C ILE A 24 2.16 6.71 6.35
N VAL A 25 1.25 6.12 7.12
CA VAL A 25 1.01 6.49 8.52
C VAL A 25 2.26 6.26 9.37
N CYS A 26 2.95 5.13 9.20
CA CYS A 26 4.24 4.88 9.86
C CYS A 26 5.34 5.86 9.44
N ALA A 27 5.34 6.35 8.20
CA ALA A 27 6.29 7.37 7.74
C ALA A 27 6.06 8.76 8.37
N VAL A 28 4.81 9.06 8.75
CA VAL A 28 4.41 10.36 9.30
C VAL A 28 4.46 10.37 10.82
N LEU A 29 4.16 9.25 11.48
CA LEU A 29 4.24 9.14 12.94
C LEU A 29 5.70 9.17 13.41
N PRO A 30 6.04 9.97 14.43
CA PRO A 30 7.38 9.99 14.97
C PRO A 30 7.67 8.67 15.71
N SER A 31 8.68 7.92 15.25
CA SER A 31 9.22 6.81 16.03
C SER A 31 9.74 7.34 17.37
N THR A 32 9.19 6.82 18.46
CA THR A 32 9.55 7.19 19.84
C THR A 32 10.77 6.43 20.34
N VAL A 33 11.32 5.53 19.53
CA VAL A 33 12.49 4.72 19.88
C VAL A 33 13.73 5.49 19.44
N THR A 34 14.59 5.79 20.41
CA THR A 34 15.87 6.46 20.25
C THR A 34 16.85 5.60 19.45
N GLU A 35 16.62 5.45 18.15
CA GLU A 35 17.52 4.74 17.24
C GLU A 35 18.37 5.73 16.43
N ASN A 36 19.55 5.28 16.00
CA ASN A 36 20.52 6.09 15.28
C ASN A 36 19.87 6.84 14.11
N GLU A 37 20.31 8.07 13.85
CA GLU A 37 19.76 8.90 12.77
C GLU A 37 19.80 8.21 11.39
N GLN A 38 20.78 7.33 11.17
CA GLN A 38 20.88 6.50 9.96
C GLN A 38 19.77 5.44 9.84
N GLU A 39 19.41 4.77 10.94
CA GLU A 39 18.36 3.74 10.94
C GLU A 39 17.00 4.39 10.73
N ARG A 40 16.76 5.53 11.38
CA ARG A 40 15.54 6.31 11.22
C ARG A 40 15.33 6.84 9.79
N ALA A 41 16.41 7.28 9.13
CA ALA A 41 16.33 7.75 7.74
C ALA A 41 16.00 6.61 6.77
N ARG A 42 16.59 5.43 6.98
CA ARG A 42 16.34 4.24 6.17
C ARG A 42 14.90 3.76 6.29
N ASP A 43 14.40 3.61 7.52
CA ASP A 43 13.02 3.15 7.76
C ASP A 43 12.00 4.09 7.14
N LYS A 44 12.24 5.41 7.23
CA LYS A 44 11.33 6.40 6.63
C LYS A 44 11.26 6.27 5.11
N VAL A 45 12.39 6.01 4.45
CA VAL A 45 12.42 5.77 2.99
C VAL A 45 11.69 4.48 2.66
N GLU A 46 11.88 3.42 3.45
CA GLU A 46 11.23 2.13 3.25
C GLU A 46 9.70 2.25 3.40
N TYR A 47 9.22 2.95 4.43
CA TYR A 47 7.80 3.21 4.63
C TYR A 47 7.18 4.06 3.51
N VAL A 48 7.89 5.09 3.02
CA VAL A 48 7.41 5.90 1.89
C VAL A 48 7.36 5.06 0.60
N PHE A 49 8.37 4.22 0.36
CA PHE A 49 8.43 3.36 -0.81
C PHE A 49 7.32 2.30 -0.79
N PHE A 50 7.11 1.66 0.36
CA PHE A 50 6.04 0.69 0.56
C PHE A 50 4.65 1.35 0.44
N GLY A 51 4.53 2.58 0.92
CA GLY A 51 3.35 3.42 0.78
C GLY A 51 3.01 3.71 -0.67
N ALA A 52 3.98 4.22 -1.42
CA ALA A 52 3.83 4.52 -2.84
C ALA A 52 3.52 3.27 -3.67
N ALA A 53 4.21 2.15 -3.41
CA ALA A 53 3.94 0.88 -4.07
C ALA A 53 2.52 0.38 -3.79
N GLY A 54 2.05 0.45 -2.54
CA GLY A 54 0.68 0.10 -2.16
C GLY A 54 -0.37 0.93 -2.88
N VAL A 55 -0.16 2.26 -3.00
CA VAL A 55 -1.06 3.15 -3.75
C VAL A 55 -1.07 2.82 -5.24
N ILE A 56 0.09 2.58 -5.85
CA ILE A 56 0.20 2.22 -7.28
C ILE A 56 -0.54 0.91 -7.56
N ILE A 57 -0.32 -0.13 -6.73
CA ILE A 57 -0.99 -1.43 -6.89
C ILE A 57 -2.49 -1.28 -6.73
N ALA A 58 -2.95 -0.50 -5.74
CA ALA A 58 -4.36 -0.21 -5.56
C ALA A 58 -4.97 0.47 -6.81
N LEU A 59 -4.27 1.43 -7.40
CA LEU A 59 -4.71 2.14 -8.61
C LEU A 59 -4.78 1.21 -9.83
N VAL A 60 -3.79 0.33 -10.00
CA VAL A 60 -3.79 -0.71 -11.04
C VAL A 60 -4.93 -1.70 -10.85
N MET A 61 -5.23 -2.10 -9.61
CA MET A 61 -6.33 -3.02 -9.32
C MET A 61 -7.70 -2.40 -9.59
N VAL A 62 -7.89 -1.11 -9.31
CA VAL A 62 -9.11 -0.38 -9.68
C VAL A 62 -9.28 -0.36 -11.20
N LEU A 63 -8.23 -0.04 -11.96
CA LEU A 63 -8.28 -0.09 -13.42
C LEU A 63 -8.63 -1.50 -13.92
N ALA A 64 -7.99 -2.53 -13.36
CA ALA A 64 -8.28 -3.92 -13.70
C ALA A 64 -9.74 -4.30 -13.41
N MET A 65 -10.31 -3.83 -12.30
CA MET A 65 -11.73 -4.04 -11.99
C MET A 65 -12.65 -3.31 -12.98
N VAL A 66 -12.33 -2.07 -13.36
CA VAL A 66 -13.11 -1.31 -14.35
C VAL A 66 -13.12 -2.03 -15.70
N PHE A 67 -11.97 -2.51 -16.17
CA PHE A 67 -11.87 -3.27 -17.42
C PHE A 67 -12.49 -4.66 -17.35
N ASN A 68 -12.54 -5.29 -16.17
CA ASN A 68 -13.19 -6.59 -15.99
C ASN A 68 -14.72 -6.47 -15.82
N ALA A 69 -15.21 -5.27 -15.48
CA ALA A 69 -16.65 -4.98 -15.36
C ALA A 69 -17.29 -4.53 -16.68
N SER A 70 -16.50 -4.09 -17.67
CA SER A 70 -16.92 -3.73 -19.04
C SER A 70 -16.94 -4.93 -19.97
#